data_AF-H9GJF3-F1
#
_entry.id   AF-H9GJF3-F1
#
_cell.length_a   1.000
_cell.length_b   1.000
_cell.length_c   1.000
_cell.angle_alpha   90.00
_cell.angle_beta   90.00
_cell.angle_gamma   90.00
#
_symmetry.space_group_name_H-M   'P 1'
#
loop_
_entity.id
_entity.type
_entity.pdbx_description
1 polymer ?
#
loop_
_entity_poly.entity_id
_entity_poly.type
_entity_poly.pdbx_seq_one_letter_code
_entity_poly.pdbx_strand_id
1 'polypeptide(L)'
;VKQTRKEQEVQELVAKLDRHFPWVPLADLSTISSARMSWASLLNPKASYCFGEQLMFQLDMFDHLGRKKQHGGDFLRARVFSPNLKAGATGNIQDYGNGTYLVRFPLFWEGKVKVSISLFHPSEGVSALWAARKRGYDKIAFMGTFLNGTAMVSAKCSLERTPEAELCEYLDRRDQEAFYCLKPKNISCQAFIRLKCSNTNVSYLTYLEQSLFQRPKIGVEIPKKFGVIHVLPCISEKMTLKSNKCPLGMSSPSPSGFFWQNQWHPVLCTVSSYDNMNHLMNTCLKGKLIYLLGDSTARQWLEFLTRNVRSFRYLDTHGFGKQSNLMAVDLGANVHIKWIKHHHPLITTYEYLTTDHDYVARKIDRLAGDANTALVLALGQHFRPFPIQLFIRRMVNIREAIQRLFLRSPQTKVVIKGENTRELDTDVERFGDFYGFAQNLVLRDIFKDLQVAFIDAWDMTIAYGSNRLHPLDDIVWSQIRLFLNYIC
;
A
#
# COMPACT_ATOMS: atom_id res chain seq x y z
N VAL A 1 11.31 30.87 -13.45
CA VAL A 1 10.24 30.61 -12.45
C VAL A 1 10.89 30.05 -11.20
N LYS A 2 10.78 30.70 -10.03
CA LYS A 2 11.34 30.14 -8.79
C LYS A 2 10.58 28.85 -8.46
N GLN A 3 11.31 27.76 -8.36
CA GLN A 3 10.76 26.47 -7.93
C GLN A 3 10.19 26.61 -6.52
N THR A 4 8.94 26.21 -6.31
CA THR A 4 8.31 26.30 -4.98
C THR A 4 9.01 25.33 -4.01
N ARG A 5 9.03 25.65 -2.71
CA ARG A 5 9.59 24.77 -1.66
C ARG A 5 9.02 23.34 -1.73
N LYS A 6 7.73 23.21 -2.05
CA LYS A 6 7.04 21.93 -2.25
C LYS A 6 7.61 21.13 -3.43
N GLU A 7 7.87 21.80 -4.54
CA GLU A 7 8.47 21.16 -5.72
C GLU A 7 9.88 20.64 -5.43
N GLN A 8 10.68 21.39 -4.66
CA GLN A 8 12.01 20.95 -4.23
C GLN A 8 11.91 19.68 -3.36
N GLU A 9 11.02 19.67 -2.38
CA GLU A 9 10.81 18.50 -1.53
C GLU A 9 10.36 17.26 -2.32
N VAL A 10 9.43 17.41 -3.26
CA VAL A 10 9.00 16.29 -4.11
C VAL A 10 10.17 15.73 -4.92
N GLN A 11 11.02 16.59 -5.47
CA GLN A 11 12.22 16.15 -6.20
C GLN A 11 13.25 15.47 -5.30
N GLU A 12 13.45 15.96 -4.08
CA GLU A 12 14.35 15.33 -3.10
C GLU A 12 13.87 13.92 -2.72
N LEU A 13 12.57 13.74 -2.50
CA LEU A 13 11.96 12.43 -2.21
C LEU A 13 12.09 11.47 -3.41
N VAL A 14 11.91 11.96 -4.64
CA VAL A 14 12.13 11.16 -5.87
C VAL A 14 13.60 10.78 -5.99
N ALA A 15 14.53 11.72 -5.80
CA ALA A 15 15.96 11.45 -5.86
C ALA A 15 16.42 10.43 -4.80
N LYS A 16 15.77 10.43 -3.62
CA LYS A 16 16.00 9.40 -2.59
C LYS A 16 15.57 8.01 -3.06
N LEU A 17 14.44 7.89 -3.77
CA LEU A 17 14.02 6.64 -4.38
C LEU A 17 14.92 6.22 -5.55
N ASP A 18 15.38 7.15 -6.39
CA ASP A 18 16.34 6.85 -7.47
C ASP A 18 17.66 6.29 -6.92
N ARG A 19 18.14 6.79 -5.77
CA ARG A 19 19.30 6.19 -5.08
C ARG A 19 19.03 4.80 -4.52
N HIS A 20 17.80 4.52 -4.14
CA HIS A 20 17.40 3.21 -3.61
C HIS A 20 17.19 2.16 -4.71
N PHE A 21 16.83 2.60 -5.92
CA PHE A 21 16.62 1.76 -7.10
C PHE A 21 17.61 2.14 -8.20
N PRO A 22 18.90 1.77 -8.06
CA PRO A 22 19.92 2.13 -9.02
C PRO A 22 19.65 1.52 -10.40
N TRP A 23 20.18 2.16 -11.43
CA TRP A 23 20.08 1.64 -12.79
C TRP A 23 20.97 0.40 -12.95
N VAL A 24 20.36 -0.69 -13.43
CA VAL A 24 21.01 -1.95 -13.78
C VAL A 24 20.61 -2.30 -15.23
N PRO A 25 21.56 -2.46 -16.17
CA PRO A 25 21.25 -2.76 -17.56
C PRO A 25 20.79 -4.21 -17.75
N LEU A 26 19.80 -4.40 -18.61
CA LEU A 26 19.43 -5.72 -19.12
C LEU A 26 20.16 -5.98 -20.45
N ALA A 27 21.31 -6.65 -20.39
CA ALA A 27 22.07 -7.03 -21.59
C ALA A 27 21.62 -8.38 -22.16
N ASP A 28 21.39 -9.37 -21.30
CA ASP A 28 21.02 -10.74 -21.66
C ASP A 28 20.16 -11.35 -20.53
N LEU A 29 19.17 -12.17 -20.90
CA LEU A 29 18.38 -12.95 -19.94
C LEU A 29 19.23 -14.02 -19.22
N SER A 30 20.38 -14.42 -19.76
CA SER A 30 21.27 -15.38 -19.11
C SER A 30 22.02 -14.79 -17.90
N THR A 31 22.13 -13.46 -17.82
CA THR A 31 22.93 -12.74 -16.81
C THR A 31 22.12 -12.16 -15.64
N ILE A 32 20.79 -12.20 -15.73
CA ILE A 32 19.89 -11.78 -14.65
C ILE A 32 19.92 -12.78 -13.48
N SER A 33 19.53 -12.31 -12.29
CA SER A 33 19.40 -13.18 -11.11
C SER A 33 18.43 -14.34 -11.34
N SER A 34 18.92 -15.56 -11.09
CA SER A 34 18.18 -16.82 -11.20
C SER A 34 17.94 -17.41 -9.82
N ALA A 35 16.66 -17.45 -9.40
CA ALA A 35 16.29 -18.05 -8.13
C ALA A 35 16.74 -19.51 -8.02
N ARG A 36 16.70 -20.27 -9.12
CA ARG A 36 17.04 -21.70 -9.14
C ARG A 36 18.54 -21.97 -8.98
N MET A 37 19.38 -21.06 -9.47
CA MET A 37 20.84 -21.15 -9.34
C MET A 37 21.34 -20.56 -8.02
N SER A 38 20.53 -19.69 -7.41
CA SER A 38 20.80 -19.07 -6.13
C SER A 38 20.48 -20.00 -4.96
N TRP A 39 20.95 -19.68 -3.75
CA TRP A 39 20.57 -20.42 -2.56
C TRP A 39 20.58 -19.55 -1.30
N ALA A 40 19.81 -19.99 -0.31
CA ALA A 40 19.83 -19.45 1.03
C ALA A 40 20.50 -20.43 2.00
N SER A 41 21.44 -19.90 2.80
CA SER A 41 22.19 -20.61 3.83
C SER A 41 21.81 -20.08 5.21
N LEU A 42 21.47 -20.97 6.13
CA LEU A 42 21.23 -20.62 7.53
C LEU A 42 22.56 -20.32 8.21
N LEU A 43 22.68 -19.13 8.80
CA LEU A 43 23.86 -18.74 9.57
C LEU A 43 23.74 -19.26 11.00
N ASN A 44 24.85 -19.78 11.54
CA ASN A 44 24.93 -20.36 12.88
C ASN A 44 23.82 -21.41 13.14
N PRO A 45 23.80 -22.53 12.37
CA PRO A 45 22.80 -23.57 12.52
C PRO A 45 22.86 -24.19 13.92
N LYS A 46 21.71 -24.24 14.60
CA LYS A 46 21.51 -24.93 15.88
C LYS A 46 20.51 -26.07 15.70
N ALA A 47 20.57 -27.08 16.57
CA ALA A 47 19.57 -28.15 16.61
C ALA A 47 18.16 -27.60 16.92
N SER A 48 18.09 -26.56 17.74
CA SER A 48 16.87 -25.81 18.04
C SER A 48 17.21 -24.36 18.35
N TYR A 49 16.22 -23.49 18.22
CA TYR A 49 16.29 -22.07 18.49
C TYR A 49 15.33 -21.69 19.60
N CYS A 50 15.63 -20.61 20.30
CA CYS A 50 14.76 -20.13 21.36
C CYS A 50 13.73 -19.12 20.83
N PHE A 51 12.54 -19.13 21.42
CA PHE A 51 11.60 -18.02 21.26
C PHE A 51 12.31 -16.68 21.57
N GLY A 52 12.08 -15.66 20.72
CA GLY A 52 12.72 -14.35 20.83
C GLY A 52 14.14 -14.27 20.24
N GLU A 53 14.76 -15.39 19.85
CA GLU A 53 15.99 -15.34 19.06
C GLU A 53 15.72 -14.84 17.64
N GLN A 54 16.80 -14.50 16.94
CA GLN A 54 16.76 -14.07 15.56
C GLN A 54 17.44 -15.10 14.66
N LEU A 55 16.71 -15.62 13.66
CA LEU A 55 17.29 -16.39 12.57
C LEU A 55 17.93 -15.46 11.57
N MET A 56 19.09 -15.87 11.04
CA MET A 56 19.82 -15.12 10.03
C MET A 56 20.15 -16.03 8.85
N PHE A 57 19.86 -15.55 7.65
CA PHE A 57 20.14 -16.27 6.40
C PHE A 57 20.99 -15.40 5.50
N GLN A 58 22.08 -15.97 4.99
CA GLN A 58 22.79 -15.39 3.86
C GLN A 58 22.18 -15.93 2.58
N LEU A 59 21.87 -15.04 1.65
CA LEU A 59 21.50 -15.35 0.29
C LEU A 59 22.68 -15.01 -0.61
N ASP A 60 23.08 -15.97 -1.43
CA ASP A 60 24.02 -15.75 -2.51
C ASP A 60 23.26 -15.86 -3.83
N MET A 61 23.23 -14.76 -4.59
CA MET A 61 22.50 -14.69 -5.86
C MET A 61 23.42 -15.01 -7.04
N PHE A 62 22.90 -15.82 -7.96
CA PHE A 62 23.60 -16.28 -9.15
C PHE A 62 22.77 -16.03 -10.40
N ASP A 63 23.45 -15.82 -11.52
CA ASP A 63 22.80 -15.75 -12.83
C ASP A 63 22.39 -17.13 -13.37
N HIS A 64 21.77 -17.18 -14.55
CA HIS A 64 21.38 -18.45 -15.17
C HIS A 64 22.57 -19.29 -15.66
N LEU A 65 23.77 -18.71 -15.70
CA LEU A 65 25.02 -19.37 -16.07
C LEU A 65 25.84 -19.81 -14.85
N GLY A 66 25.29 -19.68 -13.63
CA GLY A 66 25.94 -20.10 -12.40
C GLY A 66 27.04 -19.15 -11.93
N ARG A 67 27.08 -17.91 -12.44
CA ARG A 67 28.04 -16.88 -12.01
C ARG A 67 27.43 -16.04 -10.91
N LYS A 68 28.22 -15.76 -9.87
CA LYS A 68 27.79 -14.93 -8.73
C LYS A 68 27.48 -13.51 -9.21
N LYS A 69 26.33 -12.97 -8.81
CA LYS A 69 25.96 -11.58 -9.10
C LYS A 69 26.93 -10.63 -8.40
N GLN A 70 27.27 -9.53 -9.06
CA GLN A 70 28.22 -8.52 -8.55
C GLN A 70 27.52 -7.26 -8.06
N HIS A 71 26.19 -7.21 -8.14
CA HIS A 71 25.36 -6.10 -7.70
C HIS A 71 24.10 -6.64 -7.01
N GLY A 72 23.52 -5.80 -6.16
CA GLY A 72 22.22 -6.03 -5.55
C GLY A 72 21.06 -5.53 -6.40
N GLY A 73 19.96 -5.17 -5.73
CA GLY A 73 18.77 -4.56 -6.32
C GLY A 73 17.63 -5.53 -6.64
N ASP A 74 17.76 -6.81 -6.30
CA ASP A 74 16.70 -7.80 -6.50
C ASP A 74 15.49 -7.50 -5.60
N PHE A 75 14.29 -7.59 -6.18
CA PHE A 75 13.06 -7.51 -5.39
C PHE A 75 12.75 -8.87 -4.80
N LEU A 76 13.08 -9.04 -3.52
CA LEU A 76 12.92 -10.28 -2.75
C LEU A 76 11.74 -10.17 -1.78
N ARG A 77 11.11 -11.32 -1.49
CA ARG A 77 10.22 -11.47 -0.33
C ARG A 77 10.68 -12.60 0.54
N ALA A 78 10.60 -12.39 1.84
CA ALA A 78 11.01 -13.33 2.86
C ALA A 78 9.90 -13.44 3.92
N ARG A 79 9.53 -14.68 4.28
CA ARG A 79 8.60 -14.95 5.37
C ARG A 79 8.94 -16.22 6.13
N VAL A 80 8.64 -16.23 7.42
CA VAL A 80 8.58 -17.43 8.26
C VAL A 80 7.13 -17.73 8.59
N PHE A 81 6.75 -19.01 8.63
CA PHE A 81 5.36 -19.38 8.87
C PHE A 81 5.20 -20.80 9.42
N SER A 82 4.10 -21.01 10.14
CA SER A 82 3.69 -22.30 10.70
C SER A 82 2.21 -22.54 10.39
N PRO A 83 1.88 -23.33 9.35
CA PRO A 83 0.49 -23.50 8.89
C PRO A 83 -0.48 -23.96 9.99
N ASN A 84 -0.06 -24.94 10.81
CA ASN A 84 -0.90 -25.49 11.88
C ASN A 84 -1.22 -24.47 12.98
N LEU A 85 -0.34 -23.49 13.18
CA LEU A 85 -0.50 -22.41 14.16
C LEU A 85 -1.16 -21.17 13.54
N LYS A 86 -1.41 -21.20 12.23
CA LYS A 86 -1.87 -20.04 11.45
C LYS A 86 -1.02 -18.80 11.74
N ALA A 87 0.29 -19.03 11.82
CA ALA A 87 1.27 -18.04 12.23
C ALA A 87 2.20 -17.68 11.08
N GLY A 88 2.62 -16.42 11.03
CA GLY A 88 3.47 -15.91 9.96
C GLY A 88 4.09 -14.56 10.29
N ALA A 89 5.32 -14.32 9.83
CA ALA A 89 6.01 -13.04 9.97
C ALA A 89 6.90 -12.80 8.75
N THR A 90 7.15 -11.54 8.42
CA THR A 90 8.06 -11.19 7.33
C THR A 90 9.51 -11.17 7.81
N GLY A 91 10.43 -11.30 6.86
CA GLY A 91 11.86 -11.15 7.10
C GLY A 91 12.33 -9.75 6.74
N ASN A 92 13.23 -9.21 7.56
CA ASN A 92 13.98 -8.00 7.21
C ASN A 92 15.10 -8.38 6.23
N ILE A 93 15.11 -7.77 5.05
CA ILE A 93 16.09 -8.05 3.99
C ILE A 93 17.06 -6.87 3.90
N GLN A 94 18.34 -7.15 4.05
CA GLN A 94 19.43 -6.21 3.83
C GLN A 94 20.21 -6.63 2.59
N ASP A 95 20.29 -5.72 1.62
CA ASP A 95 21.10 -5.87 0.42
C ASP A 95 22.51 -5.33 0.67
N TYR A 96 23.54 -6.11 0.39
CA TYR A 96 24.94 -5.67 0.50
C TYR A 96 25.48 -5.02 -0.78
N GLY A 97 24.68 -4.98 -1.86
CA GLY A 97 25.04 -4.34 -3.12
C GLY A 97 26.05 -5.12 -3.95
N ASN A 98 26.35 -6.37 -3.60
CA ASN A 98 27.37 -7.20 -4.25
C ASN A 98 26.83 -8.59 -4.63
N GLY A 99 25.51 -8.72 -4.81
CA GLY A 99 24.84 -9.99 -5.10
C GLY A 99 24.63 -10.89 -3.88
N THR A 100 24.91 -10.38 -2.67
CA THR A 100 24.58 -11.08 -1.42
C THR A 100 23.60 -10.28 -0.58
N TYR A 101 22.72 -11.01 0.13
CA TYR A 101 21.71 -10.41 1.00
C TYR A 101 21.72 -11.11 2.35
N LEU A 102 21.42 -10.36 3.40
CA LEU A 102 21.15 -10.90 4.73
C LEU A 102 19.66 -10.78 5.03
N VAL A 103 19.04 -11.91 5.35
CA VAL A 103 17.63 -11.96 5.78
C VAL A 103 17.57 -12.30 7.26
N ARG A 104 16.87 -11.48 8.04
CA ARG A 104 16.69 -11.64 9.49
C ARG A 104 15.22 -11.91 9.82
N PHE A 105 14.98 -12.90 10.65
CA PHE A 105 13.65 -13.21 11.18
C PHE A 105 13.69 -13.26 12.71
N PRO A 106 13.01 -12.33 13.40
CA PRO A 106 12.70 -12.53 14.82
C PRO A 106 11.74 -13.72 14.98
N LEU A 107 12.02 -14.62 15.92
CA LEU A 107 11.20 -15.78 16.22
C LEU A 107 10.11 -15.43 17.23
N PHE A 108 8.87 -15.31 16.74
CA PHE A 108 7.73 -14.83 17.53
C PHE A 108 6.85 -15.94 18.13
N TRP A 109 7.14 -17.21 17.89
CA TRP A 109 6.35 -18.32 18.44
C TRP A 109 7.15 -19.62 18.49
N GLU A 110 6.67 -20.55 19.32
CA GLU A 110 7.24 -21.88 19.52
C GLU A 110 6.74 -22.88 18.46
N GLY A 111 7.52 -23.93 18.24
CA GLY A 111 7.17 -25.06 17.39
C GLY A 111 7.93 -25.09 16.06
N LYS A 112 7.34 -25.76 15.07
CA LYS A 112 7.95 -25.98 13.75
C LYS A 112 7.74 -24.77 12.84
N VAL A 113 8.82 -24.11 12.48
CA VAL A 113 8.84 -22.93 11.60
C VAL A 113 9.36 -23.32 10.22
N LYS A 114 8.62 -22.94 9.17
CA LYS A 114 9.05 -23.02 7.78
C LYS A 114 9.50 -21.64 7.32
N VAL A 115 10.50 -21.61 6.43
CA VAL A 115 11.03 -20.39 5.83
C VAL A 115 10.67 -20.39 4.35
N SER A 116 10.19 -19.27 3.83
CA SER A 116 10.04 -19.03 2.40
C SER A 116 10.75 -17.75 2.01
N ILE A 117 11.56 -17.84 0.96
CA ILE A 117 12.30 -16.71 0.40
C ILE A 117 12.21 -16.83 -1.11
N SER A 118 11.66 -15.82 -1.76
CA SER A 118 11.32 -15.86 -3.18
C SER A 118 11.86 -14.63 -3.90
N LEU A 119 12.40 -14.84 -5.09
CA LEU A 119 12.77 -13.79 -6.03
C LEU A 119 11.54 -13.35 -6.81
N PHE A 120 11.08 -12.12 -6.58
CA PHE A 120 9.94 -11.56 -7.30
C PHE A 120 10.38 -10.97 -8.63
N HIS A 121 11.38 -10.09 -8.61
CA HIS A 121 11.97 -9.52 -9.82
C HIS A 121 13.49 -9.47 -9.65
N PRO A 122 14.27 -9.87 -10.67
CA PRO A 122 15.70 -9.64 -10.67
C PRO A 122 15.99 -8.13 -10.72
N SER A 123 17.17 -7.71 -10.28
CA SER A 123 17.60 -6.30 -10.24
C SER A 123 17.45 -5.56 -11.57
N GLU A 124 17.67 -6.24 -12.70
CA GLU A 124 17.47 -5.73 -14.06
C GLU A 124 15.98 -5.44 -14.32
N GLY A 125 15.10 -6.33 -13.88
CA GLY A 125 13.65 -6.13 -13.97
C GLY A 125 13.18 -5.00 -13.05
N VAL A 126 13.74 -4.88 -11.86
CA VAL A 126 13.49 -3.75 -10.95
C VAL A 126 13.88 -2.42 -11.61
N SER A 127 15.09 -2.36 -12.18
CA SER A 127 15.59 -1.21 -12.95
C SER A 127 14.66 -0.86 -14.12
N ALA A 128 14.23 -1.85 -14.90
CA ALA A 128 13.31 -1.66 -16.02
C ALA A 128 11.94 -1.13 -15.57
N LEU A 129 11.32 -1.70 -14.52
CA LEU A 129 10.07 -1.21 -13.96
C LEU A 129 10.22 0.21 -13.42
N TRP A 130 11.32 0.52 -12.73
CA TRP A 130 11.57 1.85 -12.20
C TRP A 130 11.73 2.89 -13.32
N ALA A 131 12.45 2.56 -14.39
CA ALA A 131 12.57 3.40 -15.57
C ALA A 131 11.22 3.60 -16.29
N ALA A 132 10.46 2.52 -16.48
CA ALA A 132 9.14 2.55 -17.11
C ALA A 132 8.10 3.32 -16.28
N ARG A 133 8.23 3.33 -14.94
CA ARG A 133 7.34 4.12 -14.07
C ARG A 133 7.48 5.61 -14.30
N LYS A 134 8.69 6.09 -14.60
CA LYS A 134 8.98 7.52 -14.80
C LYS A 134 8.43 8.09 -16.12
N ARG A 135 7.80 7.27 -16.96
CA ARG A 135 7.36 7.64 -18.30
C ARG A 135 5.84 7.57 -18.44
N GLY A 136 5.27 8.66 -18.94
CA GLY A 136 3.91 8.77 -19.45
C GLY A 136 2.79 8.60 -18.45
N TYR A 137 1.58 8.99 -18.87
CA TYR A 137 0.35 8.88 -18.10
C TYR A 137 -0.76 8.12 -18.85
N ASP A 138 -0.39 7.51 -19.98
CA ASP A 138 -1.25 6.90 -20.98
C ASP A 138 -1.37 5.37 -20.86
N LYS A 139 -0.75 4.76 -19.85
CA LYS A 139 -1.01 3.34 -19.48
C LYS A 139 -2.47 3.08 -19.10
N ILE A 140 -3.17 4.13 -18.64
CA ILE A 140 -4.59 4.13 -18.28
C ILE A 140 -5.29 5.21 -19.10
N ALA A 141 -6.31 4.84 -19.88
CA ALA A 141 -7.16 5.79 -20.57
C ALA A 141 -8.33 6.19 -19.66
N PHE A 142 -8.58 7.50 -19.58
CA PHE A 142 -9.76 8.05 -18.91
C PHE A 142 -10.76 8.51 -19.96
N MET A 143 -12.02 8.11 -19.80
CA MET A 143 -13.12 8.54 -20.68
C MET A 143 -14.18 9.25 -19.85
N GLY A 144 -14.27 10.56 -20.04
CA GLY A 144 -15.24 11.41 -19.38
C GLY A 144 -16.53 11.51 -20.16
N THR A 145 -17.65 11.66 -19.46
CA THR A 145 -18.99 11.81 -20.03
C THR A 145 -19.55 13.17 -19.65
N PHE A 146 -20.02 13.90 -20.67
CA PHE A 146 -20.61 15.22 -20.59
C PHE A 146 -22.08 15.17 -20.99
N LEU A 147 -22.93 15.95 -20.33
CA LEU A 147 -24.34 16.04 -20.64
C LEU A 147 -24.61 17.15 -21.67
N ASN A 148 -25.41 16.86 -22.69
CA ASN A 148 -25.92 17.84 -23.66
C ASN A 148 -27.43 17.65 -23.82
N GLY A 149 -28.22 18.39 -23.04
CA GLY A 149 -29.65 18.11 -22.88
C GLY A 149 -29.86 16.72 -22.29
N THR A 150 -30.44 15.80 -23.06
CA THR A 150 -30.60 14.38 -22.68
C THR A 150 -29.52 13.46 -23.25
N ALA A 151 -28.68 13.97 -24.16
CA ALA A 151 -27.62 13.19 -24.80
C ALA A 151 -26.36 13.14 -23.93
N MET A 152 -25.66 12.01 -23.97
CA MET A 152 -24.37 11.83 -23.33
C MET A 152 -23.26 11.84 -24.38
N VAL A 153 -22.28 12.73 -24.20
CA VAL A 153 -21.12 12.87 -25.10
C VAL A 153 -19.87 12.47 -24.35
N SER A 154 -19.05 11.60 -24.95
CA SER A 154 -17.81 11.13 -24.34
C SER A 154 -16.59 11.88 -24.88
N ALA A 155 -15.63 12.17 -24.01
CA ALA A 155 -14.35 12.77 -24.38
C ALA A 155 -13.20 12.13 -23.60
N LYS A 156 -12.03 12.03 -24.25
CA LYS A 156 -10.82 11.53 -23.60
C LYS A 156 -10.36 12.52 -22.54
N CYS A 157 -9.93 12.00 -21.40
CA CYS A 157 -9.36 12.76 -20.31
C CYS A 157 -7.96 12.23 -19.95
N SER A 158 -7.19 13.07 -19.24
CA SER A 158 -5.80 12.81 -18.88
C SER A 158 -5.40 13.56 -17.61
N LEU A 159 -4.36 13.06 -16.95
CA LEU A 159 -3.67 13.75 -15.85
C LEU A 159 -2.66 14.79 -16.37
N GLU A 160 -2.25 14.66 -17.65
CA GLU A 160 -1.39 15.62 -18.32
C GLU A 160 -2.17 16.48 -19.31
N ARG A 161 -1.73 17.73 -19.43
CA ARG A 161 -2.26 18.67 -20.41
C ARG A 161 -1.82 18.24 -21.81
N THR A 162 -2.76 18.01 -22.72
CA THR A 162 -2.46 17.81 -24.14
C THR A 162 -2.15 19.16 -24.79
N PRO A 163 -0.93 19.37 -25.32
CA PRO A 163 -0.59 20.59 -26.04
C PRO A 163 -1.49 20.79 -27.27
N GLU A 164 -1.70 22.05 -27.67
CA GLU A 164 -2.50 22.48 -28.85
C GLU A 164 -3.99 22.09 -28.89
N ALA A 165 -4.48 21.24 -27.97
CA ALA A 165 -5.88 20.87 -27.89
C ALA A 165 -6.72 21.89 -27.12
N GLU A 166 -7.99 22.06 -27.51
CA GLU A 166 -8.97 22.78 -26.69
C GLU A 166 -9.41 21.87 -25.53
N LEU A 167 -9.17 22.29 -24.29
CA LEU A 167 -9.35 21.46 -23.09
C LEU A 167 -10.35 22.06 -22.11
N CYS A 168 -11.09 21.17 -21.45
CA CYS A 168 -11.69 21.43 -20.16
C CYS A 168 -10.64 21.19 -19.07
N GLU A 169 -10.35 22.22 -18.27
CA GLU A 169 -9.33 22.18 -17.22
C GLU A 169 -9.98 22.13 -15.83
N TYR A 170 -9.69 21.09 -15.05
CA TYR A 170 -10.14 20.91 -13.67
C TYR A 170 -8.93 21.03 -12.75
N LEU A 171 -8.67 22.25 -12.29
CA LEU A 171 -7.43 22.61 -11.60
C LEU A 171 -7.66 22.89 -10.11
N ASP A 172 -6.88 22.25 -9.25
CA ASP A 172 -6.66 22.71 -7.88
C ASP A 172 -5.36 23.52 -7.82
N ARG A 173 -5.49 24.85 -7.89
CA ARG A 173 -4.33 25.75 -7.91
C ARG A 173 -3.51 25.72 -6.62
N ARG A 174 -4.12 25.40 -5.47
CA ARG A 174 -3.42 25.40 -4.17
C ARG A 174 -2.51 24.18 -4.06
N ASP A 175 -3.06 23.03 -4.42
CA ASP A 175 -2.39 21.75 -4.24
C ASP A 175 -1.66 21.30 -5.53
N GLN A 176 -1.78 22.08 -6.61
CA GLN A 176 -1.18 21.80 -7.93
C GLN A 176 -1.64 20.46 -8.49
N GLU A 177 -2.90 20.10 -8.23
CA GLU A 177 -3.54 18.92 -8.80
C GLU A 177 -4.29 19.34 -10.05
N ALA A 178 -4.21 18.55 -11.12
CA ALA A 178 -4.84 18.89 -12.38
C ALA A 178 -5.43 17.65 -13.05
N PHE A 179 -6.54 17.87 -13.75
CA PHE A 179 -7.16 16.88 -14.62
C PHE A 179 -7.72 17.60 -15.84
N TYR A 180 -7.58 16.98 -17.00
CA TYR A 180 -7.91 17.59 -18.28
C TYR A 180 -8.81 16.66 -19.08
N CYS A 181 -9.76 17.22 -19.80
CA CYS A 181 -10.53 16.49 -20.80
C CYS A 181 -10.53 17.27 -22.12
N LEU A 182 -10.52 16.57 -23.25
CA LEU A 182 -10.78 17.19 -24.54
C LEU A 182 -12.15 17.88 -24.48
N LYS A 183 -12.22 19.16 -24.87
CA LYS A 183 -13.46 19.91 -24.82
C LYS A 183 -14.41 19.42 -25.91
N PRO A 184 -15.61 18.91 -25.56
CA PRO A 184 -16.57 18.52 -26.59
C PRO A 184 -17.12 19.77 -27.31
N LYS A 185 -17.35 19.66 -28.62
CA LYS A 185 -17.85 20.78 -29.44
C LYS A 185 -19.19 21.28 -28.90
N ASN A 186 -19.32 22.58 -28.69
CA ASN A 186 -20.54 23.27 -28.25
C ASN A 186 -21.11 22.78 -26.90
N ILE A 187 -20.29 22.14 -26.05
CA ILE A 187 -20.72 21.67 -24.71
C ILE A 187 -19.86 22.35 -23.65
N SER A 188 -20.52 22.81 -22.58
CA SER A 188 -19.83 23.42 -21.43
C SER A 188 -19.01 22.38 -20.67
N CYS A 189 -17.80 22.75 -20.24
CA CYS A 189 -16.98 21.93 -19.36
C CYS A 189 -17.67 21.63 -18.02
N GLN A 190 -18.61 22.48 -17.60
CA GLN A 190 -19.41 22.26 -16.38
C GLN A 190 -20.39 21.09 -16.52
N ALA A 191 -20.62 20.59 -17.74
CA ALA A 191 -21.51 19.46 -17.99
C ALA A 191 -20.83 18.10 -17.75
N PHE A 192 -19.61 18.06 -17.20
CA PHE A 192 -18.88 16.83 -16.89
C PHE A 192 -19.49 16.09 -15.70
N ILE A 193 -20.08 14.92 -15.95
CA ILE A 193 -20.89 14.20 -14.95
C ILE A 193 -20.29 12.87 -14.50
N ARG A 194 -19.58 12.15 -15.38
CA ARG A 194 -19.10 10.79 -15.10
C ARG A 194 -17.73 10.54 -15.71
N LEU A 195 -17.01 9.60 -15.11
CA LEU A 195 -15.72 9.14 -15.58
C LEU A 195 -15.62 7.62 -15.48
N LYS A 196 -14.91 6.98 -16.39
CA LYS A 196 -14.45 5.58 -16.30
C LYS A 196 -13.05 5.44 -16.87
N CYS A 197 -12.41 4.32 -16.54
CA CYS A 197 -11.04 4.03 -16.97
C CYS A 197 -10.96 2.69 -17.69
N SER A 198 -9.97 2.57 -18.57
CA SER A 198 -9.56 1.29 -19.17
C SER A 198 -8.04 1.23 -19.26
N ASN A 199 -7.49 0.02 -19.22
CA ASN A 199 -6.09 -0.17 -19.56
C ASN A 199 -5.87 0.12 -21.05
N THR A 200 -4.71 0.64 -21.41
CA THR A 200 -4.30 0.80 -22.81
C THR A 200 -3.33 -0.32 -23.21
N ASN A 201 -2.87 -0.33 -24.47
CA ASN A 201 -1.81 -1.24 -24.91
C ASN A 201 -0.41 -0.60 -24.81
N VAL A 202 -0.30 0.58 -24.20
CA VAL A 202 0.99 1.28 -24.04
C VAL A 202 1.85 0.53 -23.03
N SER A 203 3.09 0.29 -23.44
CA SER A 203 4.18 -0.25 -22.61
C SER A 203 5.43 0.58 -22.82
N TYR A 204 6.12 0.89 -21.73
CA TYR A 204 7.41 1.58 -21.71
C TYR A 204 8.58 0.61 -21.51
N LEU A 205 8.28 -0.69 -21.46
CA LEU A 205 9.25 -1.78 -21.43
C LEU A 205 9.52 -2.25 -22.86
N THR A 206 10.77 -2.55 -23.14
CA THR A 206 11.18 -3.30 -24.33
C THR A 206 10.62 -4.72 -24.30
N TYR A 207 10.55 -5.38 -25.47
CA TYR A 207 10.13 -6.78 -25.54
C TYR A 207 10.96 -7.71 -24.64
N LEU A 208 12.27 -7.45 -24.55
CA LEU A 208 13.17 -8.21 -23.69
C LEU A 208 12.84 -8.02 -22.21
N GLU A 209 12.61 -6.78 -21.76
CA GLU A 209 12.21 -6.48 -20.39
C GLU A 209 10.84 -7.06 -20.05
N GLN A 210 9.86 -6.99 -20.96
CA GLN A 210 8.53 -7.59 -20.77
C GLN A 210 8.62 -9.10 -20.51
N SER A 211 9.58 -9.80 -21.13
CA SER A 211 9.78 -11.23 -20.93
C SER A 211 10.20 -11.62 -19.50
N LEU A 212 10.66 -10.66 -18.68
CA LEU A 212 11.00 -10.87 -17.26
C LEU A 212 9.76 -11.02 -16.39
N PHE A 213 8.63 -10.44 -16.82
CA PHE A 213 7.41 -10.31 -16.02
C PHE A 213 6.34 -11.33 -16.43
N GLN A 214 6.75 -12.46 -17.00
CA GLN A 214 5.87 -13.56 -17.37
C GLN A 214 6.04 -14.72 -16.38
N ARG A 215 4.93 -15.38 -16.03
CA ARG A 215 5.00 -16.63 -15.27
C ARG A 215 5.75 -17.71 -16.08
N PRO A 216 6.53 -18.58 -15.43
CA PRO A 216 6.70 -18.77 -13.99
C PRO A 216 7.82 -17.93 -13.35
N LYS A 217 8.34 -16.87 -13.98
CA LYS A 217 9.55 -16.13 -13.52
C LYS A 217 9.32 -15.19 -12.31
N ILE A 218 8.06 -14.92 -11.96
CA ILE A 218 7.71 -14.03 -10.84
C ILE A 218 7.47 -14.83 -9.56
N GLY A 219 8.13 -14.43 -8.49
CA GLY A 219 7.94 -14.99 -7.14
C GLY A 219 8.47 -16.42 -7.04
N VAL A 220 9.63 -16.68 -7.64
CA VAL A 220 10.25 -18.02 -7.69
C VAL A 220 10.97 -18.28 -6.38
N GLU A 221 10.68 -19.42 -5.76
CA GLU A 221 11.30 -19.83 -4.51
C GLU A 221 12.80 -20.07 -4.68
N ILE A 222 13.61 -19.49 -3.80
CA ILE A 222 15.05 -19.73 -3.75
C ILE A 222 15.29 -21.04 -2.98
N PRO A 223 16.08 -21.98 -3.55
CA PRO A 223 16.51 -23.20 -2.88
C PRO A 223 17.14 -22.93 -1.51
N LYS A 224 16.86 -23.83 -0.57
CA LYS A 224 17.33 -23.76 0.82
C LYS A 224 18.09 -25.03 1.14
N LYS A 225 19.24 -24.90 1.82
CA LYS A 225 20.06 -26.03 2.28
C LYS A 225 19.80 -26.37 3.75
N PHE A 226 18.57 -26.19 4.23
CA PHE A 226 18.19 -26.46 5.62
C PHE A 226 16.76 -26.99 5.70
N GLY A 227 16.49 -27.77 6.75
CA GLY A 227 15.19 -28.38 7.01
C GLY A 227 14.21 -27.48 7.76
N VAL A 228 13.27 -28.11 8.46
CA VAL A 228 12.34 -27.42 9.36
C VAL A 228 13.11 -26.87 10.56
N ILE A 229 12.79 -25.65 10.97
CA ILE A 229 13.40 -25.00 12.13
C ILE A 229 12.54 -25.29 13.36
N HIS A 230 13.18 -25.79 14.42
CA HIS A 230 12.53 -26.09 15.69
C HIS A 230 12.76 -24.94 16.66
N VAL A 231 11.67 -24.32 17.12
CA VAL A 231 11.70 -23.27 18.12
C VAL A 231 11.15 -23.81 19.45
N LEU A 232 11.94 -23.68 20.51
CA LEU A 232 11.61 -24.17 21.84
C LEU A 232 11.32 -23.01 22.80
N PRO A 233 10.51 -23.27 23.85
CA PRO A 233 10.47 -22.38 25.00
C PRO A 233 11.85 -22.33 25.64
N CYS A 234 12.41 -21.13 25.76
CA CYS A 234 13.62 -20.90 26.54
C CYS A 234 13.38 -19.77 27.51
N ILE A 235 14.09 -19.79 28.63
CA ILE A 235 14.13 -18.67 29.57
C ILE A 235 14.86 -17.52 28.86
N SER A 236 14.11 -16.66 28.20
CA SER A 236 14.65 -15.45 27.57
C SER A 236 14.33 -14.25 28.46
N GLU A 237 15.36 -13.74 29.13
CA GLU A 237 15.31 -12.45 29.85
C GLU A 237 15.10 -11.24 28.90
N LYS A 238 15.10 -11.48 27.57
CA LYS A 238 15.03 -10.44 26.52
C LYS A 238 13.64 -10.23 25.93
N MET A 239 12.55 -10.51 26.65
CA MET A 239 11.25 -9.98 26.25
C MET A 239 11.17 -8.52 26.65
N THR A 240 11.44 -7.62 25.70
CA THR A 240 11.20 -6.18 25.86
C THR A 240 9.77 -5.97 26.33
N LEU A 241 9.57 -5.18 27.40
CA LEU A 241 8.23 -4.82 27.87
C LEU A 241 7.45 -4.20 26.70
N LYS A 242 6.41 -4.89 26.24
CA LYS A 242 5.47 -4.31 25.27
C LYS A 242 4.68 -3.22 25.98
N SER A 243 4.57 -2.07 25.33
CA SER A 243 3.65 -1.04 25.81
C SER A 243 2.22 -1.55 25.68
N ASN A 244 1.39 -1.30 26.70
CA ASN A 244 -0.05 -1.57 26.64
C ASN A 244 -0.75 -0.69 25.58
N LYS A 245 -0.14 0.42 25.16
CA LYS A 245 -0.66 1.32 24.14
C LYS A 245 0.27 1.42 22.95
N CYS A 246 -0.27 1.33 21.73
CA CYS A 246 0.50 1.53 20.52
C CYS A 246 0.84 3.01 20.34
N PRO A 247 2.13 3.39 20.28
CA PRO A 247 2.52 4.78 20.19
C PRO A 247 2.15 5.38 18.82
N LEU A 248 1.74 6.65 18.82
CA LEU A 248 1.60 7.46 17.62
C LEU A 248 2.96 8.08 17.26
N GLY A 249 3.17 8.36 15.97
CA GLY A 249 4.37 9.10 15.50
C GLY A 249 5.69 8.34 15.63
N MET A 250 5.68 7.03 15.91
CA MET A 250 6.91 6.21 15.87
C MET A 250 7.09 5.54 14.51
N SER A 251 8.35 5.40 14.10
CA SER A 251 8.71 4.54 12.97
C SER A 251 8.32 3.09 13.26
N SER A 252 7.55 2.47 12.37
CA SER A 252 7.24 1.04 12.52
C SER A 252 8.54 0.23 12.34
N PRO A 253 8.83 -0.74 13.23
CA PRO A 253 9.94 -1.64 13.01
C PRO A 253 9.66 -2.53 11.78
N SER A 254 10.70 -3.19 11.28
CA SER A 254 10.61 -4.19 10.22
C SER A 254 11.16 -5.52 10.77
N PRO A 255 10.33 -6.56 10.92
CA PRO A 255 8.87 -6.58 10.74
C PRO A 255 8.13 -5.71 11.77
N SER A 256 6.94 -5.23 11.40
CA SER A 256 6.07 -4.42 12.26
C SER A 256 5.23 -5.26 13.22
N GLY A 257 5.06 -6.55 12.92
CA GLY A 257 4.33 -7.51 13.72
C GLY A 257 4.39 -8.93 13.14
N PHE A 258 3.53 -9.79 13.65
CA PHE A 258 3.37 -11.16 13.20
C PHE A 258 1.93 -11.63 13.33
N PHE A 259 1.54 -12.60 12.53
CA PHE A 259 0.33 -13.37 12.71
C PHE A 259 0.54 -14.51 13.69
N TRP A 260 -0.43 -14.71 14.57
CA TRP A 260 -0.59 -15.89 15.41
C TRP A 260 -2.07 -16.24 15.46
N GLN A 261 -2.44 -17.49 15.16
CA GLN A 261 -3.85 -17.93 15.14
C GLN A 261 -4.76 -17.01 14.30
N ASN A 262 -4.34 -16.61 13.10
CA ASN A 262 -5.04 -15.64 12.22
C ASN A 262 -5.20 -14.21 12.77
N GLN A 263 -4.54 -13.86 13.88
CA GLN A 263 -4.60 -12.52 14.46
C GLN A 263 -3.25 -11.82 14.36
N TRP A 264 -3.27 -10.53 14.04
CA TRP A 264 -2.06 -9.72 13.99
C TRP A 264 -1.65 -9.22 15.37
N HIS A 265 -0.37 -9.41 15.70
CA HIS A 265 0.28 -8.96 16.92
C HIS A 265 1.43 -8.02 16.56
N PRO A 266 1.30 -6.70 16.81
CA PRO A 266 2.40 -5.77 16.60
C PRO A 266 3.56 -6.07 17.57
N VAL A 267 4.78 -5.72 17.14
CA VAL A 267 5.99 -5.93 17.95
C VAL A 267 6.05 -4.96 19.14
N LEU A 268 5.72 -3.69 18.92
CA LEU A 268 5.93 -2.61 19.90
C LEU A 268 4.85 -2.49 20.98
N CYS A 269 3.69 -3.11 20.77
CA CYS A 269 2.55 -2.91 21.65
C CYS A 269 1.65 -4.14 21.72
N THR A 270 0.75 -4.11 22.68
CA THR A 270 -0.34 -5.07 22.80
C THR A 270 -1.60 -4.48 22.17
N VAL A 271 -2.33 -5.31 21.41
CA VAL A 271 -3.64 -4.95 20.85
C VAL A 271 -4.71 -5.52 21.76
N SER A 272 -5.68 -4.68 22.13
CA SER A 272 -6.82 -5.08 22.95
C SER A 272 -7.57 -6.26 22.33
N SER A 273 -8.06 -7.17 23.19
CA SER A 273 -8.95 -8.21 22.73
C SER A 273 -10.35 -7.63 22.53
N TYR A 274 -10.79 -7.56 21.28
CA TYR A 274 -12.20 -7.34 20.97
C TYR A 274 -12.84 -8.70 20.73
N ASP A 275 -12.96 -9.49 21.80
CA ASP A 275 -13.50 -10.86 21.74
C ASP A 275 -14.95 -10.91 21.27
N ASN A 276 -15.65 -9.77 21.29
CA ASN A 276 -17.03 -9.62 20.84
C ASN A 276 -17.24 -8.28 20.09
N MET A 277 -17.90 -8.33 18.93
CA MET A 277 -18.31 -7.15 18.16
C MET A 277 -19.24 -6.20 18.94
N ASN A 278 -20.03 -6.70 19.90
CA ASN A 278 -20.84 -5.84 20.78
C ASN A 278 -19.97 -5.06 21.77
N HIS A 279 -18.87 -5.66 22.25
CA HIS A 279 -17.92 -4.96 23.11
C HIS A 279 -17.25 -3.83 22.33
N LEU A 280 -16.80 -4.09 21.09
CA LEU A 280 -16.28 -3.06 20.17
C LEU A 280 -17.21 -1.84 20.05
N MET A 281 -18.50 -2.09 19.81
CA MET A 281 -19.49 -1.01 19.63
C MET A 281 -19.64 -0.18 20.90
N ASN A 282 -19.76 -0.83 22.05
CA ASN A 282 -20.04 -0.15 23.31
C ASN A 282 -18.84 0.55 23.93
N THR A 283 -17.62 0.02 23.75
CA THR A 283 -16.42 0.54 24.44
C THR A 283 -15.53 1.39 23.57
N CYS A 284 -15.61 1.25 22.25
CA CYS A 284 -14.72 1.96 21.34
C CYS A 284 -15.49 2.82 20.33
N LEU A 285 -16.40 2.27 19.54
CA LEU A 285 -16.98 3.03 18.42
C LEU A 285 -18.03 4.07 18.83
N LYS A 286 -18.63 3.95 20.02
CA LYS A 286 -19.68 4.84 20.51
C LYS A 286 -19.32 6.33 20.36
N GLY A 287 -20.19 7.08 19.70
CA GLY A 287 -20.04 8.52 19.46
C GLY A 287 -19.00 8.92 18.42
N LYS A 288 -18.38 7.96 17.71
CA LYS A 288 -17.28 8.26 16.78
C LYS A 288 -17.75 8.59 15.36
N LEU A 289 -16.99 9.47 14.73
CA LEU A 289 -17.10 9.83 13.32
C LEU A 289 -15.82 9.42 12.59
N ILE A 290 -15.92 8.41 11.73
CA ILE A 290 -14.79 7.81 11.03
C ILE A 290 -14.86 8.14 9.54
N TYR A 291 -13.79 8.71 9.00
CA TYR A 291 -13.59 8.95 7.58
C TYR A 291 -12.55 7.98 7.02
N LEU A 292 -12.96 7.15 6.06
CA LEU A 292 -12.11 6.28 5.26
C LEU A 292 -11.90 6.95 3.90
N LEU A 293 -10.83 7.75 3.77
CA LEU A 293 -10.52 8.48 2.55
C LEU A 293 -9.52 7.67 1.71
N GLY A 294 -9.98 7.08 0.61
CA GLY A 294 -9.12 6.15 -0.09
C GLY A 294 -9.71 5.38 -1.26
N ASP A 295 -9.00 4.32 -1.60
CA ASP A 295 -9.33 3.35 -2.62
C ASP A 295 -10.25 2.25 -2.07
N SER A 296 -10.50 1.24 -2.90
CA SER A 296 -11.38 0.13 -2.56
C SER A 296 -10.89 -0.74 -1.39
N THR A 297 -9.61 -0.66 -1.00
CA THR A 297 -9.07 -1.40 0.15
C THR A 297 -9.47 -0.76 1.49
N ALA A 298 -9.68 0.56 1.53
CA ALA A 298 -10.31 1.22 2.68
C ALA A 298 -11.83 0.96 2.71
N ARG A 299 -12.48 0.92 1.53
CA ARG A 299 -13.91 0.57 1.41
C ARG A 299 -14.22 -0.79 2.02
N GLN A 300 -13.30 -1.74 1.85
CA GLN A 300 -13.41 -3.09 2.39
C GLN A 300 -13.60 -3.11 3.92
N TRP A 301 -13.06 -2.13 4.66
CA TRP A 301 -13.26 -2.05 6.11
C TRP A 301 -14.70 -1.70 6.47
N LEU A 302 -15.31 -0.74 5.75
CA LEU A 302 -16.71 -0.37 5.95
C LEU A 302 -17.63 -1.52 5.58
N GLU A 303 -17.36 -2.21 4.48
CA GLU A 303 -18.10 -3.41 4.06
C GLU A 303 -18.01 -4.52 5.12
N PHE A 304 -16.80 -4.76 5.65
CA PHE A 304 -16.57 -5.75 6.70
C PHE A 304 -17.33 -5.41 7.99
N LEU A 305 -17.22 -4.18 8.49
CA LEU A 305 -17.90 -3.75 9.72
C LEU A 305 -19.42 -3.81 9.57
N THR A 306 -19.95 -3.35 8.43
CA THR A 306 -21.40 -3.35 8.19
C THR A 306 -21.95 -4.77 8.06
N ARG A 307 -21.19 -5.71 7.50
CA ARG A 307 -21.57 -7.12 7.42
C ARG A 307 -21.54 -7.82 8.79
N ASN A 308 -20.58 -7.48 9.65
CA ASN A 308 -20.31 -8.22 10.89
C ASN A 308 -20.92 -7.60 12.15
N VAL A 309 -21.30 -6.32 12.13
CA VAL A 309 -21.97 -5.64 13.25
C VAL A 309 -23.43 -5.42 12.88
N ARG A 310 -24.32 -6.17 13.54
CA ARG A 310 -25.76 -6.22 13.19
C ARG A 310 -26.51 -4.90 13.28
N SER A 311 -26.00 -3.91 14.02
CA SER A 311 -26.67 -2.62 14.21
C SER A 311 -26.32 -1.58 13.15
N PHE A 312 -25.22 -1.76 12.39
CA PHE A 312 -24.89 -0.85 11.29
C PHE A 312 -25.91 -0.95 10.16
N ARG A 313 -26.28 0.22 9.60
CA ARG A 313 -27.12 0.34 8.42
C ARG A 313 -26.44 1.27 7.42
N TYR A 314 -26.51 0.90 6.14
CA TYR A 314 -26.13 1.82 5.07
C TYR A 314 -27.16 2.95 5.00
N LEU A 315 -26.67 4.18 4.87
CA LEU A 315 -27.47 5.31 4.43
C LEU A 315 -27.22 5.54 2.95
N ASP A 316 -28.30 5.68 2.19
CA ASP A 316 -28.21 6.06 0.79
C ASP A 316 -27.66 7.49 0.70
N THR A 317 -26.58 7.66 -0.05
CA THR A 317 -25.95 8.97 -0.30
C THR A 317 -26.31 9.51 -1.68
N HIS A 318 -27.28 8.91 -2.37
CA HIS A 318 -27.69 9.21 -3.75
C HIS A 318 -26.51 9.20 -4.73
N GLY A 319 -25.53 8.32 -4.49
CA GLY A 319 -24.38 8.15 -5.36
C GLY A 319 -24.67 7.21 -6.53
N PHE A 320 -23.81 7.24 -7.54
CA PHE A 320 -23.95 6.41 -8.74
C PHE A 320 -22.92 5.27 -8.77
N GLY A 321 -23.42 4.06 -9.05
CA GLY A 321 -22.59 2.89 -9.31
C GLY A 321 -21.82 2.37 -8.09
N LYS A 322 -20.99 1.34 -8.30
CA LYS A 322 -20.23 0.65 -7.23
C LYS A 322 -19.20 1.54 -6.53
N GLN A 323 -18.81 2.63 -7.18
CA GLN A 323 -17.85 3.58 -6.67
C GLN A 323 -18.55 4.82 -6.09
N SER A 324 -19.84 4.76 -5.74
CA SER A 324 -20.46 5.82 -4.94
C SER A 324 -19.79 5.91 -3.57
N ASN A 325 -19.69 7.12 -3.00
CA ASN A 325 -19.32 7.23 -1.59
C ASN A 325 -20.30 6.41 -0.73
N LEU A 326 -19.80 5.81 0.35
CA LEU A 326 -20.62 4.98 1.23
C LEU A 326 -20.69 5.60 2.61
N MET A 327 -21.84 5.47 3.25
CA MET A 327 -22.04 5.86 4.64
C MET A 327 -22.74 4.72 5.38
N ALA A 328 -22.17 4.30 6.50
CA ALA A 328 -22.78 3.36 7.43
C ALA A 328 -22.96 4.04 8.79
N VAL A 329 -24.11 3.83 9.42
CA VAL A 329 -24.46 4.44 10.71
C VAL A 329 -25.01 3.43 11.69
N ASP A 330 -24.72 3.69 12.97
CA ASP A 330 -25.42 3.10 14.10
C ASP A 330 -26.08 4.24 14.87
N LEU A 331 -27.41 4.29 14.85
CA LEU A 331 -28.16 5.37 15.50
C LEU A 331 -28.17 5.25 17.03
N GLY A 332 -28.14 4.02 17.57
CA GLY A 332 -28.17 3.79 19.01
C GLY A 332 -26.86 4.15 19.70
N ALA A 333 -25.74 3.83 19.06
CA ALA A 333 -24.39 4.17 19.54
C ALA A 333 -23.86 5.49 18.98
N ASN A 334 -24.62 6.19 18.13
CA ASN A 334 -24.23 7.44 17.45
C ASN A 334 -22.89 7.31 16.70
N VAL A 335 -22.75 6.27 15.88
CA VAL A 335 -21.53 5.98 15.12
C VAL A 335 -21.76 6.28 13.65
N HIS A 336 -20.80 6.95 13.03
CA HIS A 336 -20.83 7.29 11.60
C HIS A 336 -19.52 6.86 10.95
N ILE A 337 -19.59 6.03 9.90
CA ILE A 337 -18.43 5.64 9.09
C ILE A 337 -18.70 6.04 7.65
N LYS A 338 -17.82 6.87 7.08
CA LYS A 338 -17.92 7.35 5.70
C LYS A 338 -16.73 6.85 4.91
N TRP A 339 -16.98 6.12 3.82
CA TRP A 339 -15.96 5.88 2.80
C TRP A 339 -16.13 6.89 1.67
N ILE A 340 -15.05 7.61 1.36
CA ILE A 340 -15.01 8.64 0.33
C ILE A 340 -13.83 8.36 -0.59
N LYS A 341 -14.09 8.34 -1.89
CA LYS A 341 -13.05 8.21 -2.93
C LYS A 341 -12.02 9.32 -2.84
N HIS A 342 -10.78 9.01 -3.23
CA HIS A 342 -9.64 9.91 -3.09
C HIS A 342 -9.38 10.90 -4.25
N HIS A 343 -10.34 11.02 -5.17
CA HIS A 343 -10.25 11.81 -6.42
C HIS A 343 -9.28 11.23 -7.47
N HIS A 344 -9.12 11.93 -8.58
CA HIS A 344 -8.22 11.54 -9.66
C HIS A 344 -6.76 11.38 -9.17
N PRO A 345 -6.02 10.37 -9.64
CA PRO A 345 -6.51 9.25 -10.42
C PRO A 345 -7.31 8.25 -9.57
N LEU A 346 -8.55 7.98 -9.96
CA LEU A 346 -9.32 6.85 -9.45
C LEU A 346 -9.45 5.83 -10.58
N ILE A 347 -8.81 4.66 -10.41
CA ILE A 347 -8.81 3.60 -11.42
C ILE A 347 -9.96 2.65 -11.18
N THR A 348 -10.87 2.55 -12.16
CA THR A 348 -12.03 1.66 -12.14
C THR A 348 -12.59 1.53 -13.56
N THR A 349 -13.06 0.33 -13.91
CA THR A 349 -13.79 0.10 -15.17
C THR A 349 -15.25 0.54 -15.08
N TYR A 350 -15.79 0.65 -13.86
CA TYR A 350 -17.15 1.17 -13.62
C TYR A 350 -17.19 2.69 -13.71
N GLU A 351 -18.27 3.21 -14.28
CA GLU A 351 -18.57 4.64 -14.26
C GLU A 351 -18.85 5.13 -12.85
N TYR A 352 -18.36 6.34 -12.56
CA TYR A 352 -18.58 7.03 -11.29
C TYR A 352 -18.84 8.51 -11.51
N LEU A 353 -19.61 9.13 -10.60
CA LEU A 353 -19.84 10.57 -10.63
C LEU A 353 -18.55 11.34 -10.36
N THR A 354 -18.38 12.43 -11.09
CA THR A 354 -17.27 13.38 -10.90
C THR A 354 -17.61 14.46 -9.88
N THR A 355 -18.89 14.67 -9.61
CA THR A 355 -19.40 15.71 -8.71
C THR A 355 -19.39 15.33 -7.24
N ASP A 356 -19.23 14.04 -6.90
CA ASP A 356 -19.41 13.52 -5.55
C ASP A 356 -18.10 13.40 -4.73
N HIS A 357 -16.97 13.93 -5.20
CA HIS A 357 -15.69 13.78 -4.51
C HIS A 357 -14.78 15.00 -4.66
N ASP A 358 -13.94 15.25 -3.65
CA ASP A 358 -12.89 16.29 -3.66
C ASP A 358 -11.54 15.60 -3.44
N TYR A 359 -10.44 16.25 -3.82
CA TYR A 359 -9.10 15.82 -3.40
C TYR A 359 -9.02 15.67 -1.88
N VAL A 360 -8.33 14.63 -1.41
CA VAL A 360 -8.26 14.27 0.00
C VAL A 360 -7.77 15.44 0.88
N ALA A 361 -6.78 16.20 0.43
CA ALA A 361 -6.30 17.37 1.14
C ALA A 361 -7.40 18.43 1.37
N ARG A 362 -8.28 18.66 0.37
CA ARG A 362 -9.44 19.55 0.49
C ARG A 362 -10.49 19.00 1.44
N LYS A 363 -10.75 17.69 1.40
CA LYS A 363 -11.66 17.06 2.38
C LYS A 363 -11.14 17.26 3.80
N ILE A 364 -9.86 17.01 4.04
CA ILE A 364 -9.24 17.18 5.35
C ILE A 364 -9.39 18.63 5.83
N ASP A 365 -9.10 19.62 4.99
CA ASP A 365 -9.24 21.04 5.35
C ASP A 365 -10.66 21.48 5.71
N ARG A 366 -11.68 20.77 5.21
CA ARG A 366 -13.10 21.01 5.55
C ARG A 366 -13.57 20.22 6.79
N LEU A 367 -12.72 19.36 7.37
CA LEU A 367 -13.05 18.67 8.61
C LEU A 367 -12.88 19.62 9.81
N ALA A 368 -13.93 19.71 10.63
CA ALA A 368 -13.84 20.31 11.96
C ALA A 368 -12.86 19.51 12.83
N GLY A 369 -13.12 18.20 12.97
CA GLY A 369 -12.33 17.28 13.78
C GLY A 369 -12.52 17.49 15.28
N ASP A 370 -12.40 16.41 16.06
CA ASP A 370 -12.45 16.41 17.52
C ASP A 370 -11.85 15.10 18.07
N ALA A 371 -11.93 14.88 19.39
CA ALA A 371 -11.49 13.65 20.03
C ALA A 371 -12.22 12.37 19.57
N ASN A 372 -13.40 12.50 18.97
CA ASN A 372 -14.22 11.39 18.47
C ASN A 372 -14.11 11.22 16.95
N THR A 373 -13.34 12.07 16.28
CA THR A 373 -13.11 12.01 14.84
C THR A 373 -11.86 11.21 14.54
N ALA A 374 -11.99 10.25 13.62
CA ALA A 374 -10.86 9.48 13.11
C ALA A 374 -10.81 9.53 11.58
N LEU A 375 -9.60 9.61 11.03
CA LEU A 375 -9.32 9.62 9.61
C LEU A 375 -8.39 8.46 9.25
N VAL A 376 -8.77 7.68 8.23
CA VAL A 376 -7.93 6.62 7.64
C VAL A 376 -7.63 6.97 6.19
N LEU A 377 -6.36 6.89 5.81
CA LEU A 377 -5.87 7.22 4.48
C LEU A 377 -5.30 5.97 3.79
N ALA A 378 -5.86 5.58 2.64
CA ALA A 378 -5.36 4.47 1.82
C ALA A 378 -5.56 4.73 0.32
N LEU A 379 -4.56 5.22 -0.41
CA LEU A 379 -4.72 5.67 -1.80
C LEU A 379 -3.88 4.91 -2.83
N GLY A 380 -2.82 4.22 -2.39
CA GLY A 380 -1.65 3.88 -3.22
C GLY A 380 -1.95 3.01 -4.44
N GLN A 381 -3.01 2.19 -4.42
CA GLN A 381 -3.26 1.21 -5.48
C GLN A 381 -3.56 1.88 -6.83
N HIS A 382 -4.21 3.05 -6.83
CA HIS A 382 -4.56 3.75 -8.06
C HIS A 382 -3.41 4.59 -8.64
N PHE A 383 -2.28 4.71 -7.92
CA PHE A 383 -1.13 5.51 -8.35
C PHE A 383 -0.01 4.68 -8.98
N ARG A 384 -0.07 3.35 -8.89
CA ARG A 384 0.97 2.45 -9.40
C ARG A 384 1.29 2.63 -10.90
N PRO A 385 0.31 2.85 -11.80
CA PRO A 385 0.61 2.98 -13.23
C PRO A 385 1.26 4.30 -13.63
N PHE A 386 1.28 5.30 -12.75
CA PHE A 386 1.71 6.66 -13.06
C PHE A 386 3.11 6.96 -12.49
N PRO A 387 3.77 8.02 -13.00
CA PRO A 387 5.01 8.54 -12.42
C PRO A 387 4.86 8.78 -10.93
N ILE A 388 5.86 8.31 -10.17
CA ILE A 388 5.88 8.34 -8.70
C ILE A 388 5.72 9.75 -8.14
N GLN A 389 6.14 10.77 -8.90
CA GLN A 389 5.98 12.19 -8.62
C GLN A 389 4.52 12.54 -8.30
N LEU A 390 3.55 11.96 -9.01
CA LEU A 390 2.12 12.20 -8.80
C LEU A 390 1.67 11.73 -7.41
N PHE A 391 2.10 10.52 -7.00
CA PHE A 391 1.81 9.98 -5.67
C PHE A 391 2.49 10.81 -4.56
N ILE A 392 3.77 11.13 -4.73
CA ILE A 392 4.53 11.92 -3.76
C ILE A 392 3.89 13.30 -3.58
N ARG A 393 3.51 13.98 -4.67
CA ARG A 393 2.78 15.27 -4.62
C ARG A 393 1.51 15.14 -3.79
N ARG A 394 0.67 14.13 -4.09
CA ARG A 394 -0.58 13.90 -3.37
C ARG A 394 -0.35 13.67 -1.89
N MET A 395 0.64 12.86 -1.53
CA MET A 395 0.96 12.57 -0.13
C MET A 395 1.52 13.79 0.62
N VAL A 396 2.36 14.61 -0.01
CA VAL A 396 2.85 15.89 0.56
C VAL A 396 1.69 16.86 0.79
N ASN A 397 0.78 17.01 -0.18
CA ASN A 397 -0.43 17.83 -0.04
C ASN A 397 -1.32 17.36 1.13
N ILE A 398 -1.50 16.05 1.27
CA ILE A 398 -2.25 15.45 2.39
C ILE A 398 -1.55 15.70 3.73
N ARG A 399 -0.22 15.56 3.79
CA ARG A 399 0.56 15.86 4.99
C ARG A 399 0.37 17.31 5.44
N GLU A 400 0.47 18.27 4.52
CA GLU A 400 0.22 19.68 4.84
C GLU A 400 -1.22 19.91 5.36
N ALA A 401 -2.22 19.22 4.79
CA ALA A 401 -3.60 19.29 5.27
C ALA A 401 -3.77 18.69 6.68
N ILE A 402 -3.07 17.60 7.00
CA ILE A 402 -3.06 17.00 8.34
C ILE A 402 -2.36 17.93 9.34
N GLN A 403 -1.26 18.58 8.97
CA GLN A 403 -0.61 19.58 9.83
C GLN A 403 -1.59 20.69 10.19
N ARG A 404 -2.32 21.22 9.20
CA ARG A 404 -3.38 22.20 9.46
C ARG A 404 -4.50 21.63 10.32
N LEU A 405 -4.87 20.36 10.15
CA LEU A 405 -5.87 19.68 10.98
C LEU A 405 -5.42 19.62 12.44
N PHE A 406 -4.18 19.23 12.71
CA PHE A 406 -3.67 19.16 14.07
C PHE A 406 -3.55 20.52 14.75
N LEU A 407 -3.33 21.60 14.00
CA LEU A 407 -3.38 22.96 14.55
C LEU A 407 -4.79 23.35 15.04
N ARG A 408 -5.85 22.94 14.32
CA ARG A 408 -7.24 23.29 14.68
C ARG A 408 -7.95 22.26 15.54
N SER A 409 -7.53 21.00 15.49
CA SER A 409 -8.13 19.87 16.21
C SER A 409 -7.08 18.80 16.52
N PRO A 410 -6.21 19.06 17.52
CA PRO A 410 -5.07 18.19 17.84
C PRO A 410 -5.50 16.81 18.37
N GLN A 411 -6.74 16.65 18.81
CA GLN A 411 -7.26 15.38 19.32
C GLN A 411 -7.77 14.44 18.22
N THR A 412 -7.93 14.94 16.98
CA THR A 412 -8.35 14.11 15.84
C THR A 412 -7.33 13.01 15.58
N LYS A 413 -7.79 11.77 15.40
CA LYS A 413 -6.90 10.63 15.13
C LYS A 413 -6.71 10.44 13.64
N VAL A 414 -5.46 10.31 13.19
CA VAL A 414 -5.14 10.09 11.78
C VAL A 414 -4.30 8.82 11.65
N VAL A 415 -4.73 7.93 10.76
CA VAL A 415 -4.13 6.62 10.51
C VAL A 415 -3.80 6.47 9.03
N ILE A 416 -2.53 6.19 8.75
CA ILE A 416 -2.02 5.92 7.41
C ILE A 416 -2.03 4.40 7.21
N LYS A 417 -2.81 3.92 6.26
CA LYS A 417 -2.86 2.50 5.89
C LYS A 417 -1.94 2.28 4.69
N GLY A 418 -0.93 1.43 4.85
CA GLY A 418 -0.08 0.96 3.76
C GLY A 418 -0.86 0.13 2.73
N GLU A 419 -0.21 -0.16 1.62
CA GLU A 419 -0.82 -0.96 0.56
C GLU A 419 -0.79 -2.46 0.87
N ASN A 420 -1.87 -3.16 0.50
CA ASN A 420 -1.85 -4.62 0.42
C ASN A 420 -0.93 -5.07 -0.73
N THR A 421 -0.27 -6.23 -0.58
CA THR A 421 0.26 -6.98 -1.72
C THR A 421 -0.89 -7.48 -2.61
N ARG A 422 -0.59 -7.81 -3.86
CA ARG A 422 -1.60 -8.20 -4.86
C ARG A 422 -1.24 -9.47 -5.62
N GLU A 423 -2.08 -9.81 -6.58
CA GLU A 423 -1.98 -10.99 -7.42
C GLU A 423 -0.71 -10.98 -8.26
N LEU A 424 -0.12 -12.16 -8.43
CA LEU A 424 1.17 -12.35 -9.12
C LEU A 424 1.04 -12.43 -10.65
N ASP A 425 -0.17 -12.65 -11.16
CA ASP A 425 -0.55 -12.69 -12.57
C ASP A 425 -1.12 -11.35 -13.05
N THR A 426 -1.04 -10.31 -12.22
CA THR A 426 -1.41 -8.96 -12.61
C THR A 426 -0.45 -8.40 -13.66
N ASP A 427 -0.88 -7.39 -14.40
CA ASP A 427 0.01 -6.59 -15.24
C ASP A 427 1.07 -5.91 -14.37
N VAL A 428 2.29 -6.44 -14.40
CA VAL A 428 3.38 -6.00 -13.53
C VAL A 428 3.81 -4.56 -13.87
N GLU A 429 3.79 -4.16 -15.15
CA GLU A 429 4.21 -2.82 -15.55
C GLU A 429 3.25 -1.73 -15.07
N ARG A 430 1.96 -2.05 -14.93
CA ARG A 430 0.95 -1.11 -14.41
C ARG A 430 0.79 -1.21 -12.90
N PHE A 431 0.79 -2.43 -12.39
CA PHE A 431 0.24 -2.69 -11.06
C PHE A 431 1.17 -3.46 -10.13
N GLY A 432 2.33 -3.91 -10.62
CA GLY A 432 3.28 -4.76 -9.90
C GLY A 432 3.57 -4.26 -8.49
N ASP A 433 3.75 -5.22 -7.58
CA ASP A 433 3.95 -4.92 -6.17
C ASP A 433 5.24 -4.13 -5.90
N PHE A 434 6.24 -4.21 -6.78
CA PHE A 434 7.41 -3.33 -6.73
C PHE A 434 7.03 -1.84 -6.57
N TYR A 435 5.99 -1.38 -7.28
CA TYR A 435 5.53 0.00 -7.17
C TYR A 435 4.88 0.32 -5.83
N GLY A 436 4.17 -0.64 -5.24
CA GLY A 436 3.61 -0.50 -3.90
C GLY A 436 4.70 -0.47 -2.83
N PHE A 437 5.77 -1.24 -3.00
CA PHE A 437 6.95 -1.18 -2.13
C PHE A 437 7.59 0.21 -2.16
N ALA A 438 7.85 0.77 -3.35
CA ALA A 438 8.39 2.12 -3.51
C ALA A 438 7.48 3.20 -2.87
N GLN A 439 6.15 3.05 -3.01
CA GLN A 439 5.18 3.94 -2.37
C GLN A 439 5.21 3.83 -0.85
N ASN A 440 5.29 2.61 -0.29
CA ASN A 440 5.39 2.40 1.15
C ASN A 440 6.66 3.02 1.75
N LEU A 441 7.81 2.94 1.05
CA LEU A 441 9.06 3.58 1.50
C LEU A 441 8.91 5.10 1.63
N VAL A 442 8.41 5.76 0.58
CA VAL A 442 8.27 7.23 0.59
C VAL A 442 7.14 7.70 1.49
N LEU A 443 6.06 6.92 1.61
CA LEU A 443 4.94 7.22 2.51
C LEU A 443 5.42 7.33 3.97
N ARG A 444 6.29 6.42 4.40
CA ARG A 444 6.89 6.47 5.74
C ARG A 444 7.74 7.72 5.93
N ASP A 445 8.53 8.11 4.93
CA ASP A 445 9.37 9.30 5.01
C ASP A 445 8.56 10.61 5.05
N ILE A 446 7.49 10.69 4.26
CA ILE A 446 6.61 11.87 4.20
C ILE A 446 5.95 12.13 5.56
N PHE A 447 5.47 11.08 6.23
CA PHE A 447 4.66 11.20 7.44
C PHE A 447 5.43 10.99 8.75
N LYS A 448 6.74 10.72 8.70
CA LYS A 448 7.56 10.36 9.88
C LYS A 448 7.53 11.37 11.03
N ASP A 449 7.38 12.65 10.72
CA ASP A 449 7.44 13.75 11.70
C ASP A 449 6.04 14.14 12.23
N LEU A 450 4.98 13.42 11.85
CA LEU A 450 3.62 13.67 12.32
C LEU A 450 3.17 12.64 13.35
N GLN A 451 2.31 13.08 14.27
CA GLN A 451 1.63 12.24 15.26
C GLN A 451 0.49 11.43 14.62
N VAL A 452 0.82 10.62 13.61
CA VAL A 452 -0.09 9.71 12.92
C VAL A 452 0.21 8.25 13.31
N ALA A 453 -0.78 7.38 13.19
CA ALA A 453 -0.59 5.94 13.29
C ALA A 453 -0.33 5.32 11.92
N PHE A 454 0.35 4.17 11.89
CA PHE A 454 0.53 3.38 10.67
C PHE A 454 -0.05 1.99 10.83
N ILE A 455 -0.80 1.56 9.82
CA ILE A 455 -1.15 0.16 9.63
C ILE A 455 -0.34 -0.35 8.46
N ASP A 456 0.66 -1.16 8.77
CA ASP A 456 1.52 -1.78 7.77
C ASP A 456 0.82 -2.98 7.11
N ALA A 457 -0.19 -2.68 6.30
CA ALA A 457 -0.96 -3.69 5.59
C ALA A 457 -0.08 -4.53 4.64
N TRP A 458 1.03 -3.98 4.17
CA TRP A 458 2.01 -4.66 3.34
C TRP A 458 2.70 -5.79 4.10
N ASP A 459 3.19 -5.47 5.30
CA ASP A 459 3.82 -6.43 6.19
C ASP A 459 2.83 -7.52 6.61
N MET A 460 1.59 -7.12 6.92
CA MET A 460 0.50 -8.05 7.24
C MET A 460 0.22 -9.03 6.10
N THR A 461 0.09 -8.56 4.85
CA THR A 461 -0.24 -9.46 3.74
C THR A 461 0.93 -10.38 3.38
N ILE A 462 2.20 -9.95 3.48
CA ILE A 462 3.36 -10.84 3.28
C ILE A 462 3.45 -11.89 4.40
N ALA A 463 3.31 -11.47 5.67
CA ALA A 463 3.34 -12.37 6.81
C ALA A 463 2.27 -13.48 6.69
N TYR A 464 1.06 -13.09 6.29
CA TYR A 464 -0.04 -14.03 6.03
C TYR A 464 0.19 -14.89 4.79
N GLY A 465 0.96 -14.40 3.80
CA GLY A 465 1.15 -15.03 2.49
C GLY A 465 0.01 -14.76 1.52
N SER A 466 -0.64 -13.61 1.66
CA SER A 466 -1.67 -13.15 0.75
C SER A 466 -1.04 -12.47 -0.46
N ASN A 467 -1.45 -12.90 -1.66
CA ASN A 467 -1.19 -12.20 -2.92
C ASN A 467 -2.53 -11.77 -3.52
N ARG A 468 -3.36 -11.07 -2.71
CA ARG A 468 -4.69 -10.62 -3.09
C ARG A 468 -4.86 -9.16 -2.70
N LEU A 469 -5.20 -8.33 -3.68
CA LEU A 469 -5.41 -6.89 -3.49
C LEU A 469 -6.46 -6.62 -2.41
N HIS A 470 -7.57 -7.37 -2.47
CA HIS A 470 -8.61 -7.42 -1.45
C HIS A 470 -8.39 -8.70 -0.61
N PRO A 471 -7.66 -8.62 0.51
CA PRO A 471 -7.30 -9.79 1.30
C PRO A 471 -8.51 -10.38 2.02
N LEU A 472 -8.31 -11.56 2.60
CA LEU A 472 -9.31 -12.28 3.40
C LEU A 472 -9.68 -11.52 4.67
N ASP A 473 -10.86 -11.86 5.19
CA ASP A 473 -11.46 -11.29 6.40
C ASP A 473 -10.51 -11.31 7.62
N ASP A 474 -9.69 -12.35 7.80
CA ASP A 474 -8.71 -12.42 8.90
C ASP A 474 -7.71 -11.25 8.89
N ILE A 475 -7.23 -10.88 7.69
CA ILE A 475 -6.31 -9.76 7.50
C ILE A 475 -7.06 -8.44 7.66
N VAL A 476 -8.24 -8.31 7.04
CA VAL A 476 -9.08 -7.10 7.13
C VAL A 476 -9.43 -6.80 8.59
N TRP A 477 -9.86 -7.82 9.33
CA TRP A 477 -10.17 -7.71 10.74
C TRP A 477 -8.95 -7.34 11.57
N SER A 478 -7.80 -7.94 11.30
CA SER A 478 -6.55 -7.60 11.97
C SER A 478 -6.14 -6.13 11.73
N GLN A 479 -6.33 -5.63 10.49
CA GLN A 479 -6.09 -4.22 10.17
C GLN A 479 -7.05 -3.30 10.97
N ILE A 480 -8.34 -3.65 11.00
CA ILE A 480 -9.36 -2.91 11.76
C ILE A 480 -9.06 -2.94 13.27
N ARG A 481 -8.69 -4.08 13.85
CA ARG A 481 -8.35 -4.19 15.28
C ARG A 481 -7.20 -3.27 15.67
N LEU A 482 -6.16 -3.22 14.85
CA LEU A 482 -5.04 -2.32 15.08
C LEU A 482 -5.49 -0.85 14.95
N PHE A 483 -6.35 -0.53 13.99
CA PHE A 483 -6.96 0.80 13.86
C PHE A 483 -7.74 1.20 15.12
N LEU A 484 -8.58 0.30 15.63
CA LEU A 484 -9.40 0.53 16.81
C LEU A 484 -8.53 0.83 18.04
N ASN A 485 -7.41 0.11 18.19
CA ASN A 485 -6.43 0.32 19.24
C ASN A 485 -5.62 1.64 19.14
N TYR A 486 -5.79 2.42 18.06
CA TYR A 486 -5.22 3.76 17.95
C TYR A 486 -6.23 4.87 18.28
N ILE A 487 -7.52 4.58 18.17
CA ILE A 487 -8.60 5.56 18.38
C ILE A 487 -9.33 5.36 19.71
N CYS A 488 -8.98 4.28 20.40
CA CYS A 488 -9.36 3.82 21.72
C CYS A 488 -8.02 3.40 22.39
#